data_AF-A0A448T272-F1
#
_entry.id   AF-A0A448T272-F1
#
_cell.length_a   1.000
_cell.length_b   1.000
_cell.length_c   1.000
_cell.angle_alpha   90.00
_cell.angle_beta   90.00
_cell.angle_gamma   90.00
#
_symmetry.space_group_name_H-M   'P 1'
#
loop_
_entity.id
_entity.type
_entity.pdbx_description
1 polymer ?
#
loop_
_entity_poly.entity_id
_entity_poly.type
_entity_poly.pdbx_seq_one_letter_code
_entity_poly.pdbx_strand_id
1 'polypeptide(L)'
;MQNYRLLNATLYVTLEPCVMCAGAMVHSRIRRLVYGAADEKTGAVGSLVDILRHPGMNHQVEIVSGVLAEECAATLSNFFRMRREQKKALKLAQRAGKDPQ
;
A
#
# COMPACT_ATOMS: atom_id res chain seq x y z
N MET A 1 -26.18 -1.15 12.46
CA MET A 1 -25.22 -1.04 11.33
C MET A 1 -24.40 -2.32 11.25
N GLN A 2 -24.79 -3.30 10.43
CA GLN A 2 -24.06 -4.56 10.22
C GLN A 2 -24.23 -4.97 8.75
N ASN A 3 -23.49 -4.31 7.86
CA ASN A 3 -23.53 -4.62 6.43
C ASN A 3 -22.11 -4.69 5.88
N TYR A 4 -21.79 -5.76 5.15
CA TYR A 4 -20.50 -5.96 4.52
C TYR A 4 -20.31 -5.09 3.27
N ARG A 5 -21.41 -4.57 2.71
CA ARG A 5 -21.39 -3.64 1.57
C ARG A 5 -21.25 -2.21 2.07
N LEU A 6 -20.16 -1.57 1.68
CA LEU A 6 -19.81 -0.19 1.99
C LEU A 6 -20.20 0.72 0.82
N LEU A 7 -21.48 0.67 0.43
CA LEU A 7 -22.00 1.45 -0.69
C LEU A 7 -21.76 2.95 -0.48
N ASN A 8 -21.41 3.65 -1.56
CA ASN A 8 -21.08 5.09 -1.56
C ASN A 8 -19.86 5.49 -0.72
N ALA A 9 -19.15 4.54 -0.11
CA ALA A 9 -17.93 4.86 0.63
C ALA A 9 -16.78 5.24 -0.31
N THR A 10 -15.96 6.19 0.16
CA THR A 10 -14.67 6.52 -0.45
C THR A 10 -13.56 6.06 0.48
N LEU A 11 -12.65 5.23 -0.03
CA LEU A 11 -11.49 4.75 0.71
C LEU A 11 -10.26 5.55 0.32
N TYR A 12 -9.57 6.11 1.32
CA TYR A 12 -8.30 6.81 1.15
C TYR A 12 -7.16 5.93 1.66
N VAL A 13 -6.09 5.81 0.88
CA VAL A 13 -4.89 5.05 1.28
C VAL A 13 -3.63 5.71 0.72
N THR A 14 -2.54 5.77 1.48
CA THR A 14 -1.35 6.54 1.08
C THR A 14 -0.53 5.86 -0.02
N LEU A 15 -0.67 4.55 -0.19
CA LEU A 15 0.04 3.73 -1.18
C LEU A 15 -0.96 2.93 -2.01
N GLU A 16 -0.64 2.70 -3.28
CA GLU A 16 -1.43 1.87 -4.17
C GLU A 16 -1.76 0.49 -3.53
N PRO A 17 -3.04 0.06 -3.59
CA PRO A 17 -3.44 -1.23 -3.04
C PRO A 17 -2.77 -2.42 -3.73
N CYS A 18 -2.34 -3.40 -2.95
CA CYS A 18 -1.93 -4.70 -3.48
C CYS A 18 -3.13 -5.56 -3.89
N VAL A 19 -2.86 -6.74 -4.47
CA VAL A 19 -3.86 -7.70 -4.95
C VAL A 19 -4.94 -8.02 -3.91
N MET A 20 -4.52 -8.28 -2.67
CA MET A 20 -5.42 -8.60 -1.57
C MET A 20 -6.40 -7.46 -1.28
N CYS A 21 -5.88 -6.23 -1.17
CA CYS A 21 -6.68 -5.06 -0.86
C CYS A 21 -7.63 -4.70 -2.01
N ALA A 22 -7.16 -4.77 -3.26
CA ALA A 22 -8.00 -4.53 -4.44
C ALA A 22 -9.18 -5.53 -4.50
N GLY A 23 -8.94 -6.82 -4.25
CA GLY A 23 -10.02 -7.82 -4.16
C GLY A 23 -11.03 -7.51 -3.05
N ALA A 24 -10.55 -7.11 -1.87
CA ALA A 24 -11.43 -6.72 -0.76
C ALA A 24 -12.30 -5.50 -1.10
N MET A 25 -11.79 -4.53 -1.86
CA MET A 25 -12.55 -3.37 -2.33
C MET A 25 -13.69 -3.77 -3.28
N VAL A 26 -13.43 -4.70 -4.21
CA VAL A 26 -14.46 -5.27 -5.10
C VAL A 26 -15.56 -5.95 -4.27
N HIS A 27 -15.18 -6.79 -3.30
CA HIS A 27 -16.16 -7.52 -2.48
C HIS A 27 -16.97 -6.62 -1.52
N SER A 28 -16.34 -5.59 -0.97
CA SER A 28 -16.99 -4.61 -0.09
C SER A 28 -17.83 -3.57 -0.85
N ARG A 29 -17.73 -3.50 -2.19
CA ARG A 29 -18.54 -2.61 -3.03
C ARG A 29 -18.37 -1.13 -2.72
N ILE A 30 -17.16 -0.71 -2.34
CA ILE A 30 -16.86 0.72 -2.18
C ILE A 30 -17.07 1.45 -3.51
N ARG A 31 -17.45 2.73 -3.45
CA ARG A 31 -17.67 3.50 -4.67
C ARG A 31 -16.37 3.99 -5.28
N ARG A 32 -15.47 4.49 -4.43
CA ARG A 32 -14.27 5.21 -4.87
C ARG A 32 -13.06 4.83 -4.04
N LEU A 33 -11.93 4.67 -4.73
CA LEU A 33 -10.59 4.59 -4.17
C LEU A 33 -9.84 5.88 -4.48
N VAL A 34 -9.19 6.44 -3.47
CA VAL A 34 -8.24 7.53 -3.60
C VAL A 34 -6.90 7.06 -3.02
N TYR A 35 -5.83 7.10 -3.82
CA TYR A 35 -4.50 6.77 -3.32
C TYR A 35 -3.41 7.77 -3.69
N GLY A 36 -2.36 7.80 -2.88
CA GLY A 36 -1.22 8.69 -3.04
C GLY A 36 -0.16 8.15 -3.97
N ALA A 37 0.86 7.49 -3.41
CA ALA A 37 1.98 6.95 -4.17
C ALA A 37 1.61 5.64 -4.90
N ALA A 38 2.17 5.44 -6.10
CA ALA A 38 2.11 4.17 -6.81
C ALA A 38 3.01 3.11 -6.16
N ASP A 39 2.67 1.84 -6.32
CA ASP A 39 3.51 0.71 -5.92
C ASP A 39 3.95 -0.06 -7.17
N GLU A 40 5.06 0.40 -7.76
CA GLU A 40 5.64 -0.19 -8.97
C GLU A 40 6.02 -1.66 -8.85
N LYS A 41 6.13 -2.22 -7.64
CA LYS A 41 6.53 -3.61 -7.43
C LYS A 41 5.33 -4.53 -7.32
N THR A 42 4.30 -4.13 -6.57
CA THR A 42 3.20 -5.03 -6.20
C THR A 42 1.80 -4.40 -6.26
N GLY A 43 1.68 -3.19 -6.78
CA GLY A 43 0.43 -2.46 -6.94
C GLY A 43 -0.54 -3.15 -7.90
N ALA A 44 -1.81 -3.21 -7.51
CA ALA A 44 -2.86 -3.94 -8.23
C ALA A 44 -3.97 -3.02 -8.80
N VAL A 45 -3.66 -1.73 -8.94
CA VAL A 45 -4.55 -0.70 -9.49
C VAL A 45 -3.86 0.05 -10.65
N GLY A 46 -3.01 -0.67 -11.39
CA GLY A 46 -2.33 -0.15 -12.57
C GLY A 46 -0.84 -0.48 -12.67
N SER A 47 -0.13 -0.67 -11.55
CA SER A 47 1.33 -0.91 -11.59
C SER A 47 1.68 -2.32 -12.07
N LEU A 48 1.41 -3.37 -11.28
CA LEU A 48 1.67 -4.76 -11.68
C LEU A 48 0.49 -5.36 -12.46
N VAL A 49 -0.72 -5.08 -11.99
CA VAL A 49 -1.99 -5.55 -12.54
C VAL A 49 -3.06 -4.51 -12.26
N ASP A 50 -4.16 -4.51 -13.00
CA ASP A 50 -5.33 -3.68 -12.69
C ASP A 50 -6.54 -4.57 -12.41
N ILE A 51 -6.76 -4.88 -11.12
CA ILE A 51 -7.87 -5.72 -10.67
C ILE A 51 -9.17 -4.90 -10.68
N LEU A 52 -9.11 -3.64 -10.25
CA LEU A 52 -10.30 -2.82 -10.05
C LEU A 52 -10.99 -2.44 -11.36
N ARG A 53 -10.26 -2.38 -12.48
CA ARG A 53 -10.81 -2.16 -13.82
C ARG A 53 -10.92 -3.41 -14.68
N HIS A 54 -10.65 -4.60 -14.12
CA HIS A 54 -10.73 -5.83 -14.90
C HIS A 54 -12.18 -6.07 -15.38
N PRO A 55 -12.42 -6.34 -16.67
CA PRO A 55 -13.77 -6.39 -17.25
C PRO A 55 -14.65 -7.52 -16.68
N GLY A 56 -14.02 -8.58 -16.17
CA GLY A 56 -14.72 -9.68 -15.49
C GLY A 56 -15.18 -9.36 -14.06
N MET A 57 -14.84 -8.19 -13.49
CA MET A 57 -15.26 -7.84 -12.14
C MET A 57 -16.71 -7.36 -12.12
N ASN A 58 -17.47 -7.89 -11.16
CA ASN A 58 -18.89 -7.59 -11.00
C ASN A 58 -19.19 -6.25 -10.30
N HIS A 59 -18.15 -5.48 -9.95
CA HIS A 59 -18.20 -4.16 -9.34
C HIS A 59 -17.09 -3.30 -9.92
N GLN A 60 -17.40 -2.07 -10.31
CA GLN A 60 -16.41 -1.12 -10.82
C GLN A 60 -16.19 -0.02 -9.78
N VAL A 61 -14.93 0.25 -9.46
CA VAL A 61 -14.53 1.25 -8.46
C VAL A 61 -13.96 2.46 -9.17
N GLU A 62 -14.46 3.66 -8.85
CA GLU A 62 -13.86 4.91 -9.32
C GLU A 62 -12.46 5.08 -8.69
N ILE A 63 -11.45 5.43 -9.48
CA ILE A 63 -10.05 5.52 -9.00
C ILE A 63 -9.54 6.94 -9.19
N VAL A 64 -9.00 7.52 -8.11
CA VAL A 64 -8.20 8.74 -8.12
C VAL A 64 -6.82 8.41 -7.57
N SER A 65 -5.78 8.66 -8.36
CA SER A 65 -4.39 8.39 -7.99
C SER A 65 -3.58 9.69 -7.86
N GLY A 66 -2.44 9.62 -7.17
CA GLY A 66 -1.48 10.71 -7.11
C GLY A 66 -1.75 11.77 -6.04
N VAL A 67 -2.73 11.57 -5.15
CA VAL A 67 -3.06 12.57 -4.11
C VAL A 67 -1.97 12.59 -3.04
N LEU A 68 -1.22 13.71 -2.97
CA LEU A 68 -0.04 13.83 -2.08
C LEU A 68 0.99 12.72 -2.32
N ALA A 69 1.21 12.36 -3.61
CA ALA A 69 2.07 11.25 -3.98
C ALA A 69 3.50 11.41 -3.45
N GLU A 70 4.05 12.63 -3.52
CA GLU A 70 5.41 12.93 -3.06
C GLU A 70 5.55 12.72 -1.56
N GLU A 71 4.60 13.23 -0.76
CA GLU A 71 4.60 13.09 0.70
C GLU A 71 4.38 11.64 1.13
N CYS A 72 3.49 10.93 0.45
CA CYS A 72 3.25 9.50 0.69
C CYS A 72 4.50 8.67 0.38
N ALA A 73 5.16 8.92 -0.75
CA ALA A 73 6.39 8.23 -1.14
C ALA A 73 7.58 8.57 -0.22
N ALA A 74 7.70 9.84 0.19
CA ALA A 74 8.71 10.30 1.12
C ALA A 74 8.58 9.59 2.47
N THR A 75 7.35 9.43 2.98
CA THR A 75 7.08 8.72 4.24
C THR A 75 7.59 7.28 4.19
N LEU A 76 7.30 6.54 3.11
CA LEU A 76 7.75 5.16 2.92
C LEU A 76 9.29 5.07 2.77
N SER A 77 9.87 5.99 2.01
CA SER A 77 11.32 6.07 1.78
C SER A 77 12.09 6.34 3.08
N ASN A 78 11.57 7.26 3.91
CA ASN A 78 12.12 7.60 5.22
C ASN A 78 12.04 6.41 6.18
N PHE A 79 10.92 5.69 6.20
CA PHE A 79 10.75 4.49 7.00
C PHE A 79 11.81 3.42 6.67
N PHE A 80 12.01 3.11 5.39
CA PHE A 80 13.00 2.09 5.01
C PHE A 80 14.45 2.55 5.23
N ARG A 81 14.75 3.84 5.09
CA ARG A 81 16.08 4.38 5.45
C ARG A 81 16.37 4.17 6.94
N MET A 82 15.45 4.58 7.80
CA MET A 82 15.54 4.38 9.25
C MET A 82 15.72 2.89 9.60
N ARG A 83 14.93 2.00 9.00
CA ARG A 83 15.04 0.54 9.23
C ARG A 83 16.41 -0.03 8.84
N ARG A 84 17.02 0.47 7.75
CA ARG A 84 18.37 0.06 7.33
C ARG A 84 19.43 0.52 8.31
N GLU A 85 19.33 1.76 8.81
CA GLU A 85 20.24 2.32 9.81
C GLU A 85 20.16 1.53 11.13
N GLN A 86 18.95 1.24 11.62
CA GLN A 86 18.73 0.41 12.81
C GLN A 86 19.36 -0.98 12.66
N LYS A 87 19.18 -1.63 11.49
CA LYS A 87 19.77 -2.95 11.22
C LYS A 87 21.31 -2.89 11.17
N LYS A 88 21.89 -1.80 10.66
CA LYS A 88 23.34 -1.59 10.65
C LYS A 88 23.88 -1.43 12.08
N ALA A 89 23.23 -0.59 12.89
CA ALA A 89 23.60 -0.38 14.29
C ALA A 89 23.54 -1.69 15.10
N LEU A 90 22.45 -2.46 14.95
CA LEU A 90 22.29 -3.76 15.62
C LEU A 90 23.41 -4.75 15.23
N LYS A 91 23.76 -4.84 13.95
CA LYS A 91 24.86 -5.69 13.47
C LYS A 91 26.22 -5.27 14.05
N LEU A 92 26.47 -3.97 14.19
CA LEU A 92 27.71 -3.47 14.79
C LEU A 92 27.78 -3.81 16.29
N ALA A 93 26.69 -3.61 17.03
CA ALA A 93 26.60 -3.98 18.44
C ALA A 93 26.82 -5.50 18.64
N GLN A 94 26.23 -6.33 17.78
CA GLN A 94 26.43 -7.79 17.81
C GLN A 94 27.85 -8.23 17.51
N ARG A 95 28.60 -7.47 16.71
CA ARG A 95 30.02 -7.75 16.42
C ARG A 95 30.91 -7.35 17.58
N ALA A 96 30.68 -6.18 18.17
CA ALA A 96 31.42 -5.72 19.35
C ALA A 96 31.23 -6.62 20.58
N GLY A 97 30.03 -7.18 20.76
CA GLY A 97 29.76 -8.16 21.83
C GLY A 97 30.23 -9.59 21.54
N LYS A 98 30.80 -9.85 20.35
CA LYS A 98 31.31 -11.16 19.93
C LYS A 98 32.83 -11.27 19.94
N ASP A 99 33.57 -10.21 20.29
CA ASP A 99 35.02 -10.31 20.52
C ASP A 99 35.26 -11.24 21.72
N PRO A 100 35.73 -12.48 21.50
CA PRO A 100 36.12 -13.36 22.58
C PRO A 100 37.53 -12.94 23.01
N GLN A 101 37.72 -12.84 24.31
CA GLN A 101 39.04 -12.82 24.92
C GLN A 101 39.78 -14.15 24.64
#